data_AF-A0A7Y4XFH2-F1
#
_entry.id   AF-A0A7Y4XFH2-F1
#
_cell.length_a   1.000
_cell.length_b   1.000
_cell.length_c   1.000
_cell.angle_alpha   90.00
_cell.angle_beta   90.00
_cell.angle_gamma   90.00
#
_symmetry.space_group_name_H-M   'P 1'
#
loop_
_entity.id
_entity.type
_entity.pdbx_description
1 polymer ?
#
loop_
_entity_poly.entity_id
_entity_poly.type
_entity_poly.pdbx_seq_one_letter_code
_entity_poly.pdbx_strand_id
1 'polypeptide(L)'
;MNFIKAIVLGFIAGAIATLTVHEFISWLFNNPNLWTGWTRTSWSKEPVDVALLGIQIPKIFSAMFWGGVWGSVFGLILGARPQGAMTLRGAVLGIVGPALLGVFLIVPMLKGGAPFLGGDVAKIIPVLVILAGYGASTAWLYGAFRYGRLPGCDDC
;
A
#
# COMPACT_ATOMS: atom_id res chain seq x y z
N MET A 1 -19.78 -15.60 -6.52
CA MET A 1 -18.57 -14.83 -6.13
C MET A 1 -18.91 -13.97 -4.92
N ASN A 2 -18.36 -14.25 -3.74
CA ASN A 2 -18.64 -13.41 -2.56
C ASN A 2 -17.70 -12.19 -2.59
N PHE A 3 -18.14 -11.14 -3.28
CA PHE A 3 -17.46 -9.85 -3.40
C PHE A 3 -17.17 -9.23 -2.03
N ILE A 4 -18.11 -9.35 -1.09
CA ILE A 4 -17.94 -8.88 0.30
C ILE A 4 -16.72 -9.53 0.94
N LYS A 5 -16.56 -10.86 0.81
CA LYS A 5 -15.36 -11.56 1.32
C LYS A 5 -14.08 -11.07 0.65
N ALA A 6 -14.12 -10.67 -0.64
CA ALA A 6 -12.94 -10.19 -1.35
C ALA A 6 -12.52 -8.81 -0.87
N ILE A 7 -13.50 -7.93 -0.69
CA ILE A 7 -13.32 -6.59 -0.12
C ILE A 7 -12.73 -6.70 1.28
N VAL A 8 -13.35 -7.49 2.18
CA VAL A 8 -12.92 -7.60 3.57
C VAL A 8 -11.52 -8.21 3.68
N LEU A 9 -11.23 -9.31 2.98
CA LEU A 9 -9.90 -9.91 3.01
C LEU A 9 -8.84 -9.02 2.37
N GLY A 10 -9.19 -8.33 1.29
CA GLY A 10 -8.33 -7.34 0.66
C GLY A 10 -8.01 -6.19 1.60
N PHE A 11 -9.01 -5.69 2.33
CA PHE A 11 -8.84 -4.64 3.33
C PHE A 11 -7.86 -5.05 4.43
N ILE A 12 -8.06 -6.23 5.01
CA ILE A 12 -7.19 -6.75 6.07
C ILE A 12 -5.77 -6.95 5.54
N ALA A 13 -5.62 -7.56 4.36
CA ALA A 13 -4.32 -7.76 3.72
C ALA A 13 -3.58 -6.43 3.48
N GLY A 14 -4.27 -5.43 2.94
CA GLY A 14 -3.69 -4.10 2.69
C GLY A 14 -3.34 -3.35 3.98
N ALA A 15 -4.18 -3.44 5.01
CA ALA A 15 -3.88 -2.82 6.31
C ALA A 15 -2.63 -3.43 6.96
N ILE A 16 -2.50 -4.77 6.93
CA ILE A 16 -1.34 -5.48 7.45
C ILE A 16 -0.09 -5.17 6.63
N ALA A 17 -0.17 -5.21 5.30
CA ALA A 17 0.94 -4.86 4.41
C ALA A 17 1.43 -3.42 4.65
N THR A 18 0.50 -2.51 4.97
CA THR A 18 0.85 -1.13 5.33
C THR A 18 1.61 -1.08 6.65
N LEU A 19 1.07 -1.71 7.70
CA LEU A 19 1.70 -1.71 9.02
C LEU A 19 3.09 -2.38 9.01
N THR A 20 3.33 -3.30 8.08
CA THR A 20 4.55 -4.11 8.04
C THR A 20 5.49 -3.66 6.92
N VAL A 21 5.27 -4.12 5.70
CA VAL A 21 6.20 -3.97 4.57
C VAL A 21 6.34 -2.52 4.13
N HIS A 22 5.24 -1.79 4.02
CA HIS A 22 5.28 -0.37 3.63
C HIS A 22 6.11 0.46 4.63
N GLU A 23 5.80 0.38 5.92
CA GLU A 23 6.52 1.12 6.96
C GLU A 23 7.96 0.65 7.12
N PHE A 24 8.24 -0.65 6.95
CA PHE A 24 9.60 -1.17 6.98
C PHE A 24 10.47 -0.63 5.83
N ILE A 25 9.97 -0.63 4.59
CA ILE A 25 10.70 -0.06 3.45
C ILE A 25 10.88 1.45 3.65
N SER A 26 9.85 2.15 4.12
CA SER A 26 9.94 3.57 4.46
C SER A 26 11.02 3.83 5.52
N TRP A 27 11.16 2.94 6.51
CA TRP A 27 12.19 3.04 7.54
C TRP A 27 13.60 2.87 6.96
N LEU A 28 13.80 1.97 6.00
CA LEU A 28 15.09 1.84 5.30
C LEU A 28 15.48 3.14 4.58
N PHE A 29 14.53 3.80 3.93
CA PHE A 29 14.77 5.08 3.25
C PHE A 29 15.00 6.27 4.21
N ASN A 30 14.60 6.16 5.48
CA ASN A 30 14.92 7.17 6.49
C ASN A 30 16.37 7.06 6.99
N ASN A 31 17.09 6.00 6.65
CA ASN A 31 18.49 5.85 7.03
C ASN A 31 19.36 6.73 6.11
N PRO A 32 20.03 7.78 6.64
CA PRO A 32 20.82 8.70 5.83
C PRO A 32 22.04 8.05 5.16
N ASN A 33 22.46 6.87 5.64
CA ASN A 33 23.54 6.10 5.01
C ASN A 33 23.08 5.31 3.77
N LEU A 34 21.77 5.11 3.61
CA LEU A 34 21.19 4.36 2.49
C LEU A 34 20.54 5.27 1.45
N TRP A 35 19.94 6.38 1.89
CA TRP A 35 19.23 7.30 1.02
C TRP A 35 19.19 8.71 1.59
N THR A 36 19.07 9.71 0.72
CA THR A 36 18.87 11.12 1.11
C THR A 36 17.63 11.68 0.44
N GLY A 37 16.90 12.56 1.13
CA GLY A 37 15.69 13.21 0.60
C GLY A 37 14.36 12.55 0.96
N TRP A 38 14.36 11.43 1.70
CA TRP A 38 13.17 10.86 2.32
C TRP A 38 13.09 11.24 3.80
N THR A 39 12.03 11.95 4.19
CA THR A 39 11.88 12.52 5.54
C THR A 39 10.61 12.07 6.26
N ARG A 40 9.98 10.99 5.79
CA ARG A 40 8.72 10.49 6.36
C ARG A 40 9.01 9.54 7.54
N THR A 41 8.74 10.00 8.75
CA THR A 41 8.77 9.15 9.97
C THR A 41 7.92 7.90 9.80
N SER A 42 8.53 6.73 10.02
CA SER A 42 7.85 5.42 9.92
C SER A 42 7.18 5.06 11.24
N TRP A 43 6.04 4.37 11.17
CA TRP A 43 5.15 4.11 12.31
C TRP A 43 4.79 5.37 13.12
N SER A 44 4.61 6.51 12.44
CA SER A 44 4.32 7.77 13.11
C SER A 44 3.00 7.69 13.89
N LYS A 45 3.08 8.11 15.16
CA LYS A 45 1.94 8.25 16.08
C LYS A 45 1.46 9.70 16.16
N GLU A 46 2.03 10.59 15.36
CA GLU A 46 1.58 11.98 15.28
C GLU A 46 0.08 12.01 14.97
N PRO A 47 -0.70 12.87 15.64
CA PRO A 47 -2.12 12.98 15.39
C PRO A 47 -2.38 13.51 13.99
N VAL A 48 -3.37 12.95 13.32
CA VAL A 48 -3.96 13.47 12.08
C VAL A 48 -5.44 13.69 12.27
N ASP A 49 -5.94 14.80 11.75
CA ASP A 49 -7.36 15.15 11.82
C ASP A 49 -8.17 14.29 10.85
N VAL A 50 -9.19 13.60 11.37
CA VAL A 50 -10.21 12.94 10.57
C VAL A 50 -11.37 13.92 10.43
N ALA A 51 -11.28 14.80 9.42
CA ALA A 51 -12.23 15.89 9.20
C ALA A 51 -13.70 15.46 9.23
N LEU A 52 -14.01 14.25 8.73
CA LEU A 52 -15.37 13.72 8.69
C LEU A 52 -15.96 13.40 10.07
N LEU A 53 -15.11 13.06 11.04
CA LEU A 53 -15.52 12.60 12.39
C LEU A 53 -15.17 13.60 13.50
N GLY A 54 -14.41 14.66 13.19
CA GLY A 54 -13.97 15.64 14.18
C GLY A 54 -13.05 15.06 15.27
N ILE A 55 -12.39 13.93 14.99
CA ILE A 55 -11.48 13.25 15.93
C ILE A 55 -10.06 13.23 15.38
N GLN A 56 -9.08 13.14 16.30
CA GLN A 56 -7.68 12.92 15.97
C GLN A 56 -7.32 11.47 16.18
N ILE A 57 -6.65 10.88 15.19
CA ILE A 57 -6.11 9.52 15.29
C ILE A 57 -4.62 9.52 14.98
N PRO A 58 -3.84 8.59 15.55
CA PRO A 58 -2.47 8.36 15.11
C PRO A 58 -2.36 8.15 13.60
N LYS A 59 -1.39 8.81 12.96
CA LYS A 59 -1.13 8.76 11.51
C LYS A 59 -1.01 7.34 10.96
N ILE A 60 -0.42 6.42 11.73
CA ILE A 60 -0.33 5.00 11.36
C ILE A 60 -1.70 4.36 11.13
N PHE A 61 -2.74 4.69 11.90
CA PHE A 61 -4.07 4.13 11.70
C PHE A 61 -4.73 4.70 10.44
N SER A 62 -4.53 5.99 10.15
CA SER A 62 -4.97 6.58 8.89
C SER A 62 -4.27 5.92 7.70
N ALA A 63 -2.96 5.66 7.80
CA ALA A 63 -2.21 4.94 6.77
C ALA A 63 -2.74 3.51 6.57
N MET A 64 -2.94 2.75 7.65
CA MET A 64 -3.52 1.39 7.58
C MET A 64 -4.90 1.39 6.94
N PHE A 65 -5.75 2.39 7.25
CA PHE A 65 -7.07 2.52 6.65
C PHE A 65 -6.97 2.72 5.13
N TRP A 66 -6.18 3.68 4.66
CA TRP A 66 -5.98 3.90 3.21
C TRP A 66 -5.32 2.71 2.53
N GLY A 67 -4.39 2.04 3.21
CA GLY A 67 -3.83 0.77 2.78
C GLY A 67 -4.87 -0.33 2.67
N GLY A 68 -5.84 -0.40 3.58
CA GLY A 68 -6.97 -1.32 3.47
C GLY A 68 -7.93 -0.97 2.33
N VAL A 69 -8.17 0.32 2.07
CA VAL A 69 -8.99 0.75 0.93
C VAL A 69 -8.39 0.27 -0.39
N TRP A 70 -7.08 0.50 -0.60
CA TRP A 70 -6.39 -0.03 -1.78
C TRP A 70 -6.35 -1.56 -1.81
N GLY A 71 -6.17 -2.21 -0.65
CA GLY A 71 -6.23 -3.66 -0.54
C GLY A 71 -7.60 -4.23 -0.93
N SER A 72 -8.69 -3.53 -0.61
CA SER A 72 -10.06 -3.89 -1.01
C SER A 72 -10.21 -3.86 -2.53
N VAL A 73 -9.67 -2.81 -3.16
CA VAL A 73 -9.61 -2.69 -4.62
C VAL A 73 -8.81 -3.84 -5.23
N PHE A 74 -7.67 -4.21 -4.63
CA PHE A 74 -6.87 -5.33 -5.11
C PHE A 74 -7.62 -6.66 -4.98
N GLY A 75 -8.34 -6.87 -3.88
CA GLY A 75 -9.19 -8.04 -3.69
C GLY A 75 -10.28 -8.17 -4.76
N LEU A 76 -10.85 -7.05 -5.20
CA LEU A 76 -11.81 -7.01 -6.31
C LEU A 76 -11.16 -7.32 -7.66
N ILE A 77 -9.99 -6.74 -7.95
CA ILE A 77 -9.26 -6.93 -9.21
C ILE A 77 -8.72 -8.37 -9.33
N LEU A 78 -8.11 -8.90 -8.27
CA LEU A 78 -7.51 -10.23 -8.26
C LEU A 78 -8.58 -11.35 -8.21
N GLY A 79 -9.81 -11.01 -7.82
CA GLY A 79 -10.98 -11.87 -7.94
C GLY A 79 -10.90 -13.17 -7.14
N ALA A 80 -11.60 -14.19 -7.66
CA ALA A 80 -11.87 -15.47 -7.01
C ALA A 80 -10.96 -16.63 -7.45
N ARG A 81 -9.95 -16.39 -8.32
CA ARG A 81 -8.91 -17.38 -8.63
C ARG A 81 -7.57 -16.68 -8.78
N PRO A 82 -6.94 -16.32 -7.67
CA PRO A 82 -5.57 -15.84 -7.68
C PRO A 82 -4.63 -16.95 -8.19
N GLN A 83 -4.25 -16.87 -9.47
CA GLN A 83 -3.32 -17.83 -10.11
C GLN A 83 -2.08 -17.10 -10.63
N GLY A 84 -0.92 -17.76 -10.59
CA GLY A 84 0.36 -17.23 -11.06
C GLY A 84 1.10 -16.33 -10.05
N ALA A 85 2.09 -15.57 -10.54
CA ALA A 85 3.04 -14.80 -9.72
C ALA A 85 2.38 -13.60 -8.99
N MET A 86 1.74 -13.87 -7.85
CA MET A 86 0.98 -12.86 -7.12
C MET A 86 1.79 -11.71 -6.57
N THR A 87 3.01 -11.99 -6.15
CA THR A 87 3.95 -10.96 -5.71
C THR A 87 4.21 -9.95 -6.82
N LEU A 88 4.40 -10.42 -8.07
CA LEU A 88 4.65 -9.54 -9.22
C LEU A 88 3.38 -8.76 -9.62
N ARG A 89 2.24 -9.44 -9.72
CA ARG A 89 0.95 -8.78 -10.02
C ARG A 89 0.62 -7.72 -8.97
N GLY A 90 0.83 -8.05 -7.70
CA GLY A 90 0.68 -7.13 -6.58
C GLY A 90 1.62 -5.93 -6.69
N ALA A 91 2.89 -6.13 -7.02
CA ALA A 91 3.85 -5.04 -7.19
C ALA A 91 3.41 -4.07 -8.29
N VAL A 92 2.98 -4.59 -9.45
CA VAL A 92 2.46 -3.78 -10.55
C VAL A 92 1.21 -3.01 -10.12
N LEU A 93 0.27 -3.67 -9.44
CA LEU A 93 -0.92 -3.00 -8.90
C LEU A 93 -0.57 -1.92 -7.88
N GLY A 94 0.46 -2.13 -7.06
CA GLY A 94 1.00 -1.15 -6.11
C GLY A 94 1.59 0.09 -6.78
N ILE A 95 2.33 -0.10 -7.87
CA ILE A 95 2.90 1.00 -8.65
C ILE A 95 1.79 1.77 -9.38
N VAL A 96 0.90 1.08 -10.08
CA VAL A 96 -0.13 1.73 -10.90
C VAL A 96 -1.22 2.36 -10.03
N GLY A 97 -1.68 1.65 -9.00
CA GLY A 97 -2.75 2.10 -8.12
C GLY A 97 -2.27 3.16 -7.13
N PRO A 98 -1.78 2.77 -5.94
CA PRO A 98 -1.46 3.74 -4.90
C PRO A 98 -0.30 4.66 -5.26
N ALA A 99 0.71 4.25 -6.04
CA ALA A 99 1.83 5.15 -6.35
C ALA A 99 1.45 6.20 -7.39
N LEU A 100 1.06 5.75 -8.59
CA LEU A 100 0.77 6.63 -9.70
C LEU A 100 -0.57 7.36 -9.52
N LEU A 101 -1.68 6.64 -9.29
CA LEU A 101 -2.98 7.29 -9.09
C LEU A 101 -3.06 7.97 -7.72
N GLY A 102 -2.66 7.28 -6.65
CA GLY A 102 -2.78 7.80 -5.28
C GLY A 102 -1.81 8.95 -4.99
N VAL A 103 -0.52 8.65 -4.85
CA VAL A 103 0.48 9.59 -4.34
C VAL A 103 0.92 10.62 -5.37
N PHE A 104 1.03 10.26 -6.66
CA PHE A 104 1.53 11.20 -7.67
C PHE A 104 0.47 12.08 -8.30
N LEU A 105 -0.80 11.66 -8.30
CA LEU A 105 -1.90 12.41 -8.93
C LEU A 105 -2.92 12.90 -7.89
N ILE A 106 -3.64 11.99 -7.24
CA ILE A 106 -4.77 12.33 -6.36
C ILE A 106 -4.32 13.21 -5.19
N VAL A 107 -3.27 12.82 -4.47
CA VAL A 107 -2.82 13.56 -3.28
C VAL A 107 -2.36 14.98 -3.61
N PRO A 108 -1.49 15.23 -4.63
CA PRO A 108 -1.14 16.58 -5.04
C PRO A 108 -2.34 17.39 -5.51
N MET A 109 -3.25 16.81 -6.29
CA MET A 109 -4.45 17.51 -6.75
C MET A 109 -5.35 17.96 -5.60
N LEU A 110 -5.53 17.12 -4.58
CA LEU A 110 -6.32 17.47 -3.40
C LEU A 110 -5.63 18.51 -2.50
N LYS A 111 -4.29 18.56 -2.53
CA LYS A 111 -3.48 19.46 -1.70
C LYS A 111 -2.98 20.71 -2.42
N GLY A 112 -3.36 20.91 -3.69
CA GLY A 112 -2.88 22.02 -4.52
C GLY A 112 -1.38 21.96 -4.87
N GLY A 113 -0.77 20.77 -4.84
CA GLY A 113 0.65 20.56 -5.16
C GLY A 113 0.89 20.13 -6.60
N ALA A 114 2.16 20.14 -7.03
CA ALA A 114 2.56 19.64 -8.33
C ALA A 114 2.45 18.11 -8.44
N PRO A 115 1.94 17.56 -9.57
CA PRO A 115 1.96 16.12 -9.84
C PRO A 115 3.38 15.54 -9.78
N PHE A 116 3.48 14.23 -9.57
CA PHE A 116 4.78 13.52 -9.50
C PHE A 116 5.78 14.15 -8.54
N LEU A 117 5.28 14.75 -7.45
CA LEU A 117 6.10 15.42 -6.43
C LEU A 117 7.03 16.50 -7.00
N GLY A 118 6.64 17.15 -8.10
CA GLY A 118 7.45 18.17 -8.78
C GLY A 118 8.70 17.61 -9.47
N GLY A 119 8.76 16.31 -9.75
CA GLY A 119 9.93 15.67 -10.37
C GLY A 119 11.07 15.36 -9.40
N ASP A 120 10.83 15.47 -8.09
CA ASP A 120 11.83 15.16 -7.07
C ASP A 120 12.12 13.65 -7.00
N VAL A 121 13.15 13.23 -7.73
CA VAL A 121 13.60 11.84 -7.83
C VAL A 121 13.91 11.24 -6.45
N ALA A 122 14.40 12.06 -5.51
CA ALA A 122 14.73 11.64 -4.15
C ALA A 122 13.49 11.21 -3.36
N LYS A 123 12.28 11.64 -3.77
CA LYS A 123 11.00 11.19 -3.20
C LYS A 123 10.27 10.19 -4.07
N ILE A 124 10.38 10.30 -5.40
CA ILE A 124 9.71 9.41 -6.36
C ILE A 124 10.19 7.96 -6.18
N ILE A 125 11.50 7.74 -6.10
CA ILE A 125 12.06 6.38 -5.98
C ILE A 125 11.57 5.69 -4.69
N PRO A 126 11.68 6.31 -3.49
CA PRO A 126 11.11 5.72 -2.28
C PRO A 126 9.62 5.38 -2.43
N VAL A 127 8.81 6.29 -2.96
CA VAL A 127 7.35 6.05 -3.13
C VAL A 127 7.09 4.83 -4.01
N LEU A 128 7.80 4.70 -5.14
CA LEU A 128 7.65 3.56 -6.04
C LEU A 128 8.04 2.24 -5.35
N VAL A 129 9.18 2.20 -4.66
CA VAL A 129 9.67 0.98 -4.00
C VAL A 129 8.78 0.57 -2.82
N ILE A 130 8.38 1.55 -1.99
CA ILE A 130 7.48 1.34 -0.86
C ILE A 130 6.15 0.76 -1.36
N LEU A 131 5.58 1.33 -2.43
CA LEU A 131 4.26 0.93 -2.92
C LEU A 131 4.30 -0.34 -3.76
N ALA A 132 5.40 -0.63 -4.45
CA ALA A 132 5.64 -1.93 -5.04
C ALA A 132 5.71 -3.03 -3.96
N GLY A 133 6.45 -2.82 -2.87
CA GLY A 133 6.55 -3.75 -1.75
C GLY A 133 5.22 -3.95 -1.02
N TYR A 134 4.49 -2.85 -0.75
CA TYR A 134 3.12 -2.89 -0.25
C TYR A 134 2.20 -3.71 -1.16
N GLY A 135 2.24 -3.47 -2.47
CA GLY A 135 1.33 -4.14 -3.38
C GLY A 135 1.63 -5.63 -3.52
N ALA A 136 2.91 -5.98 -3.61
CA ALA A 136 3.39 -7.36 -3.62
C ALA A 136 2.93 -8.15 -2.39
N SER A 137 3.15 -7.58 -1.21
CA SER A 137 2.75 -8.21 0.06
C SER A 137 1.24 -8.26 0.25
N THR A 138 0.51 -7.24 -0.20
CA THR A 138 -0.96 -7.21 -0.16
C THR A 138 -1.56 -8.34 -1.01
N ALA A 139 -1.09 -8.52 -2.24
CA ALA A 139 -1.57 -9.59 -3.12
C ALA A 139 -1.22 -10.98 -2.59
N TRP A 140 -0.01 -11.12 -2.02
CA TRP A 140 0.43 -12.35 -1.36
C TRP A 140 -0.44 -12.69 -0.14
N LEU A 141 -0.65 -11.74 0.77
CA LEU A 141 -1.51 -11.90 1.96
C LEU A 141 -2.96 -12.21 1.56
N TYR A 142 -3.50 -11.52 0.56
CA TYR A 142 -4.85 -11.78 0.05
C TYR A 142 -5.00 -13.21 -0.46
N GLY A 143 -4.02 -13.70 -1.24
CA GLY A 143 -3.97 -15.08 -1.70
C GLY A 143 -3.92 -16.08 -0.53
N ALA A 144 -3.03 -15.84 0.43
CA ALA A 144 -2.86 -16.67 1.62
C ALA A 144 -4.15 -16.75 2.45
N PHE A 145 -4.78 -15.62 2.77
CA PHE A 145 -6.02 -15.59 3.56
C PHE A 145 -7.21 -16.23 2.87
N ARG A 146 -7.25 -16.18 1.54
CA ARG A 146 -8.41 -16.69 0.81
C ARG A 146 -8.32 -18.17 0.45
N TYR A 147 -7.11 -18.70 0.25
CA TYR A 147 -6.92 -20.09 -0.22
C TYR A 147 -6.11 -20.97 0.73
N GLY A 148 -5.50 -20.41 1.79
CA GLY A 148 -4.65 -21.18 2.70
C GLY A 148 -3.40 -21.77 2.03
N ARG A 149 -3.05 -21.28 0.83
CA ARG A 149 -1.92 -21.74 0.02
C ARG A 149 -1.06 -20.57 -0.41
N LEU A 150 0.26 -20.79 -0.42
CA LEU A 150 1.22 -19.82 -0.93
C LEU A 150 1.09 -19.73 -2.46
N PRO A 151 0.97 -18.52 -3.04
CA PRO A 151 0.92 -18.36 -4.48
C PRO A 151 2.26 -18.80 -5.12
N GLY A 152 2.25 -19.90 -5.87
CA GLY A 152 3.43 -20.47 -6.53
C GLY A 152 3.57 -22.00 -6.43
N CYS A 153 2.75 -22.68 -5.63
CA CYS A 153 2.61 -24.14 -5.69
C CYS A 153 1.36 -24.49 -6.51
N ASP A 154 1.50 -24.51 -7.83
CA ASP A 154 0.41 -24.96 -8.70
C ASP A 154 0.26 -26.50 -8.69
N ASP A 155 1.23 -27.24 -8.12
CA ASP A 155 1.28 -28.73 -8.06
C ASP A 155 1.72 -29.33 -6.69
N CYS A 156 1.13 -28.90 -5.55
CA CYS A 156 1.31 -29.59 -4.25
C CYS A 156 -0.02 -29.99 -3.60
#